data_AF-A0A218WED4-F1
#
_entry.id   AF-A0A218WED4-F1
#
_cell.length_a   1.000
_cell.length_b   1.000
_cell.length_c   1.000
_cell.angle_alpha   90.00
_cell.angle_beta   90.00
_cell.angle_gamma   90.00
#
_symmetry.space_group_name_H-M   'P 1'
#
loop_
_entity.id
_entity.type
_entity.pdbx_description
1 polymer ?
#
loop_
_entity_poly.entity_id
_entity_poly.type
_entity_poly.pdbx_seq_one_letter_code
_entity_poly.pdbx_strand_id
1 'polypeptide(L)'
;MPWLIVASERCPVVTIGKCQMVAGVCIVRPTFWRIVKQRSTEDFSSIPYVCTLLNSSLWTYYGIIKPGSYLVSTVNGFGIIAEIIYIAIFLIFAPLKIKLKTAALVGTLDVGFLGVAMAVTFWIMHGDARIDVVGFLASGLNIIMYGSPLSAMKTVVTTKSVEYMPFFLSFFFFLNGGVWTLYATLVRDLFLGVPNGIGFLLGVAQLVLYAIYRKTDQQNKNDPTTLLEDGWENQRLIDSPSNNIDSHRREQNDN
;
A
#
# COMPACT_ATOMS: atom_id res chain seq x y z
N MET A 1 23.09 23.50 -23.73
CA MET A 1 22.07 23.69 -22.67
C MET A 1 21.22 22.46 -22.31
N PRO A 2 20.97 21.45 -23.17
CA PRO A 2 20.24 20.22 -22.76
C PRO A 2 20.99 19.36 -21.72
N TRP A 3 22.32 19.35 -21.79
CA TRP A 3 23.18 18.53 -20.92
C TRP A 3 23.17 18.96 -19.44
N LEU A 4 22.97 20.24 -19.14
CA LEU A 4 22.91 20.74 -17.76
C LEU A 4 21.58 20.37 -17.09
N ILE A 5 20.48 20.32 -17.85
CA ILE A 5 19.18 19.86 -17.37
C ILE A 5 19.23 18.34 -17.11
N VAL A 6 19.79 17.57 -18.05
CA VAL A 6 19.97 16.11 -17.89
C VAL A 6 20.93 15.76 -16.74
N ALA A 7 21.97 16.56 -16.48
CA ALA A 7 22.86 16.36 -15.34
C ALA A 7 22.24 16.80 -14.00
N SER A 8 21.45 17.86 -14.01
CA SER A 8 20.67 18.35 -12.86
C SER A 8 19.54 17.40 -12.46
N GLU A 9 19.00 16.62 -13.39
CA GLU A 9 17.99 15.60 -13.09
C GLU A 9 18.62 14.36 -12.45
N ARG A 10 19.76 13.86 -12.97
CA ARG A 10 20.41 12.62 -12.47
C ARG A 10 20.75 12.63 -10.98
N CYS A 11 21.08 13.78 -10.39
CA CYS A 11 21.54 13.90 -9.00
C CYS A 11 20.40 13.82 -7.94
N PRO A 12 19.30 14.60 -8.04
CA PRO A 12 18.11 14.44 -7.18
C PRO A 12 17.30 13.19 -7.51
N VAL A 13 17.27 12.73 -8.78
CA VAL A 13 16.52 11.54 -9.20
C VAL A 13 16.99 10.27 -8.48
N VAL A 14 18.30 10.08 -8.40
CA VAL A 14 18.90 8.90 -7.74
C VAL A 14 18.72 8.98 -6.22
N THR A 15 18.72 10.18 -5.65
CA THR A 15 18.59 10.39 -4.20
C THR A 15 17.16 10.15 -3.73
N ILE A 16 16.17 10.71 -4.45
CA ILE A 16 14.74 10.53 -4.16
C ILE A 16 14.32 9.06 -4.31
N GLY A 17 14.71 8.41 -5.41
CA GLY A 17 14.43 7.00 -5.65
C GLY A 17 15.06 6.07 -4.60
N LYS A 18 16.27 6.37 -4.13
CA LYS A 18 16.93 5.64 -3.04
C LYS A 18 16.22 5.83 -1.70
N CYS A 19 15.80 7.04 -1.36
CA CYS A 19 15.10 7.31 -0.10
C CYS A 19 13.71 6.65 -0.05
N GLN A 20 12.95 6.66 -1.14
CA GLN A 20 11.68 5.94 -1.22
C GLN A 20 11.84 4.42 -1.19
N MET A 21 12.85 3.86 -1.88
CA MET A 21 13.16 2.43 -1.80
C MET A 21 13.46 1.99 -0.37
N VAL A 22 14.28 2.74 0.36
CA VAL A 22 14.62 2.41 1.75
C VAL A 22 13.39 2.55 2.67
N ALA A 23 12.60 3.61 2.51
CA ALA A 23 11.38 3.80 3.30
C ALA A 23 10.34 2.68 3.07
N GLY A 24 10.11 2.31 1.80
CA GLY A 24 9.22 1.19 1.44
C GLY A 24 9.68 -0.13 2.04
N VAL A 25 10.95 -0.49 1.87
CA VAL A 25 11.51 -1.73 2.45
C VAL A 25 11.48 -1.72 3.99
N CYS A 26 11.69 -0.56 4.62
CA CYS A 26 11.58 -0.43 6.08
C CYS A 26 10.14 -0.61 6.59
N ILE A 27 9.16 -0.10 5.85
CA ILE A 27 7.74 -0.13 6.22
C ILE A 27 7.16 -1.54 6.12
N VAL A 28 7.53 -2.32 5.11
CA VAL A 28 6.88 -3.63 4.85
C VAL A 28 7.57 -4.79 5.57
N ARG A 29 8.81 -4.61 6.03
CA ARG A 29 9.58 -5.62 6.80
C ARG A 29 8.86 -6.20 8.04
N PRO A 30 8.18 -5.41 8.90
CA PRO A 30 7.51 -5.92 10.10
C PRO A 30 6.31 -6.82 9.76
N THR A 31 5.50 -6.40 8.78
CA THR A 31 4.34 -7.17 8.29
C THR A 31 4.80 -8.49 7.67
N PHE A 32 5.92 -8.47 6.94
CA PHE A 32 6.51 -9.66 6.35
C PHE A 32 7.03 -10.67 7.39
N TRP A 33 7.76 -10.19 8.40
CA TRP A 33 8.25 -11.05 9.47
C TRP A 33 7.10 -11.72 10.22
N ARG A 34 5.98 -11.00 10.40
CA ARG A 34 4.77 -11.54 11.02
C ARG A 34 4.11 -12.64 10.18
N ILE A 35 3.91 -12.43 8.88
CA ILE A 35 3.32 -13.43 7.95
C ILE A 35 4.20 -14.69 7.87
N VAL A 36 5.52 -14.54 7.74
CA VAL A 36 6.46 -15.68 7.65
C VAL A 36 6.53 -16.44 8.97
N LYS A 37 6.50 -15.74 10.11
CA LYS A 37 6.56 -16.35 11.43
C LYS A 37 5.26 -17.06 11.81
N GLN A 38 4.10 -16.56 11.38
CA GLN A 38 2.79 -17.14 11.71
C GLN A 38 2.33 -18.19 10.69
N ARG A 39 2.98 -18.33 9.51
CA ARG A 39 2.59 -19.24 8.42
C ARG A 39 1.10 -19.18 8.02
N SER A 40 0.47 -18.03 8.25
CA SER A 40 -0.93 -17.78 7.95
C SER A 40 -1.04 -16.36 7.42
N THR A 41 -1.93 -16.16 6.45
CA THR A 41 -2.24 -14.83 5.89
C THR A 41 -3.26 -14.07 6.73
N GLU A 42 -3.63 -14.58 7.93
CA GLU A 42 -4.68 -14.02 8.81
C GLU A 42 -5.90 -13.55 7.97
N ASP A 43 -6.52 -12.41 8.29
CA ASP A 43 -7.60 -11.78 7.51
C ASP A 43 -7.08 -10.77 6.46
N PHE A 44 -5.78 -10.82 6.10
CA PHE A 44 -5.20 -9.84 5.19
C PHE A 44 -5.75 -10.03 3.75
N SER A 45 -6.37 -8.97 3.23
CA SER A 45 -6.87 -8.92 1.86
C SER A 45 -5.71 -8.81 0.86
N SER A 46 -5.78 -9.57 -0.24
CA SER A 46 -4.81 -9.50 -1.33
C SER A 46 -5.05 -8.33 -2.30
N ILE A 47 -6.24 -7.72 -2.24
CA ILE A 47 -6.67 -6.66 -3.16
C ILE A 47 -5.69 -5.46 -3.18
N PRO A 48 -5.20 -4.94 -2.03
CA PRO A 48 -4.28 -3.81 -2.05
C PRO A 48 -2.98 -4.09 -2.81
N TYR A 49 -2.43 -5.30 -2.70
CA TYR A 49 -1.20 -5.69 -3.40
C TYR A 49 -1.43 -5.81 -4.91
N VAL A 50 -2.54 -6.43 -5.31
CA VAL A 50 -2.94 -6.55 -6.72
C VAL A 50 -3.19 -5.18 -7.35
N CYS A 51 -3.92 -4.29 -6.67
CA CYS A 51 -4.12 -2.92 -7.16
C CYS A 51 -2.81 -2.12 -7.22
N THR A 52 -1.90 -2.34 -6.27
CA THR A 52 -0.59 -1.67 -6.26
C THR A 52 0.33 -2.18 -7.37
N LEU A 53 0.27 -3.47 -7.71
CA LEU A 53 0.96 -4.04 -8.87
C LEU A 53 0.44 -3.41 -10.17
N LEU A 54 -0.88 -3.32 -10.35
CA LEU A 54 -1.47 -2.70 -11.53
C LEU A 54 -1.08 -1.22 -11.64
N ASN A 55 -1.20 -0.48 -10.54
CA ASN A 55 -0.82 0.93 -10.48
C ASN A 55 0.67 1.13 -10.82
N SER A 56 1.55 0.34 -10.21
CA SER A 56 2.99 0.40 -10.48
C SER A 56 3.31 0.05 -11.93
N SER A 57 2.58 -0.90 -12.52
CA SER A 57 2.73 -1.29 -13.92
C SER A 57 2.30 -0.18 -14.89
N LEU A 58 1.15 0.46 -14.65
CA LEU A 58 0.68 1.59 -15.45
C LEU A 58 1.61 2.80 -15.35
N TRP A 59 2.09 3.15 -14.16
CA TRP A 59 3.08 4.23 -13.98
C TRP A 59 4.44 3.91 -14.58
N THR A 60 4.85 2.64 -14.54
CA THR A 60 6.08 2.20 -15.21
C THR A 60 5.97 2.36 -16.70
N TYR A 61 4.85 1.91 -17.29
CA TYR A 61 4.57 2.08 -18.70
C TYR A 61 4.49 3.56 -19.09
N TYR A 62 3.76 4.37 -18.33
CA TYR A 62 3.69 5.83 -18.50
C TYR A 62 5.08 6.48 -18.53
N GLY A 63 5.94 6.14 -17.57
CA GLY A 63 7.30 6.68 -17.48
C GLY A 63 8.22 6.24 -18.62
N ILE A 64 7.97 5.08 -19.25
CA ILE A 64 8.73 4.60 -20.43
C ILE A 64 8.32 5.37 -21.68
N ILE A 65 7.01 5.60 -21.86
CA ILE A 65 6.47 6.19 -23.10
C ILE A 65 6.58 7.72 -23.11
N LYS A 66 6.58 8.36 -21.94
CA LYS A 66 6.68 9.82 -21.82
C LYS A 66 8.16 10.26 -21.77
N PRO A 67 8.62 11.07 -22.73
CA PRO A 67 9.98 11.61 -22.70
C PRO A 67 10.30 12.34 -21.39
N GLY A 68 11.49 12.10 -20.83
CA GLY A 68 11.93 12.76 -19.59
C GLY A 68 11.30 12.22 -18.29
N SER A 69 10.44 11.19 -18.35
CA SER A 69 9.76 10.62 -17.17
C SER A 69 10.36 9.31 -16.66
N TYR A 70 11.62 9.02 -17.00
CA TYR A 70 12.30 7.77 -16.64
C TYR A 70 12.40 7.53 -15.13
N LEU A 71 12.46 8.59 -14.31
CA LEU A 71 12.42 8.44 -12.85
C LEU A 71 11.15 7.70 -12.42
N VAL A 72 9.99 8.08 -12.98
CA VAL A 72 8.69 7.44 -12.70
C VAL A 72 8.76 5.95 -13.01
N SER A 73 9.37 5.60 -14.14
CA SER A 73 9.54 4.20 -14.54
C SER A 73 10.42 3.42 -13.59
N THR A 74 11.57 3.96 -13.17
CA THR A 74 12.50 3.24 -12.29
C THR A 74 11.93 3.00 -10.90
N VAL A 75 11.26 3.99 -10.30
CA VAL A 75 10.69 3.86 -8.94
C VAL A 75 9.53 2.86 -8.94
N ASN A 76 8.63 2.95 -9.90
CA ASN A 76 7.50 2.03 -9.99
C ASN A 76 7.91 0.63 -10.46
N GLY A 77 8.94 0.52 -11.32
CA GLY A 77 9.48 -0.76 -11.76
C GLY A 77 10.08 -1.56 -10.60
N PHE A 78 10.74 -0.90 -9.65
CA PHE A 78 11.14 -1.55 -8.40
C PHE A 78 9.92 -1.99 -7.57
N GLY A 79 8.88 -1.15 -7.52
CA GLY A 79 7.59 -1.49 -6.90
C GLY A 79 6.98 -2.76 -7.47
N ILE A 80 6.98 -2.94 -8.79
CA ILE A 80 6.52 -4.16 -9.46
C ILE A 80 7.25 -5.40 -8.93
N ILE A 81 8.57 -5.35 -8.83
CA ILE A 81 9.36 -6.49 -8.33
C ILE A 81 8.98 -6.82 -6.89
N ALA A 82 8.83 -5.81 -6.03
CA ALA A 82 8.42 -6.00 -4.65
C ALA A 82 7.01 -6.61 -4.56
N GLU A 83 6.03 -6.07 -5.30
CA GLU A 83 4.65 -6.56 -5.32
C GLU A 83 4.52 -7.99 -5.86
N ILE A 84 5.29 -8.34 -6.90
CA ILE A 84 5.35 -9.72 -7.40
C ILE A 84 5.84 -10.68 -6.31
N ILE A 85 6.88 -10.30 -5.57
CA ILE A 85 7.37 -11.11 -4.44
C ILE A 85 6.27 -11.26 -3.37
N TYR A 86 5.57 -10.18 -3.02
CA TYR A 86 4.46 -10.24 -2.05
C TYR A 86 3.33 -11.15 -2.51
N ILE A 87 2.86 -10.99 -3.74
CA ILE A 87 1.79 -11.80 -4.31
C ILE A 87 2.22 -13.27 -4.41
N ALA A 88 3.46 -13.55 -4.82
CA ALA A 88 3.98 -14.92 -4.88
C ALA A 88 3.96 -15.59 -3.51
N ILE A 89 4.42 -14.89 -2.47
CA ILE A 89 4.44 -15.40 -1.09
C ILE A 89 2.99 -15.59 -0.59
N PHE A 90 2.10 -14.63 -0.84
CA PHE A 90 0.69 -14.75 -0.51
C PHE A 90 0.04 -15.97 -1.18
N LEU A 91 0.32 -16.19 -2.47
CA LEU A 91 -0.14 -17.35 -3.25
C LEU A 91 0.51 -18.68 -2.87
N ILE A 92 1.57 -18.70 -2.06
CA ILE A 92 2.15 -19.92 -1.49
C ILE A 92 1.47 -20.26 -0.16
N PHE A 93 1.26 -19.28 0.70
CA PHE A 93 0.81 -19.51 2.09
C PHE A 93 -0.70 -19.39 2.31
N ALA A 94 -1.48 -18.78 1.42
CA ALA A 94 -2.91 -18.58 1.63
C ALA A 94 -3.77 -19.89 1.54
N PRO A 95 -4.98 -19.91 2.12
CA PRO A 95 -5.94 -20.99 1.88
C PRO A 95 -6.35 -21.07 0.41
N LEU A 96 -6.65 -22.27 -0.12
CA LEU A 96 -6.95 -22.50 -1.55
C LEU A 96 -8.03 -21.56 -2.11
N LYS A 97 -9.11 -21.31 -1.34
CA LYS A 97 -10.19 -20.40 -1.76
C LYS A 97 -9.70 -18.96 -1.98
N ILE A 98 -8.80 -18.47 -1.11
CA ILE A 98 -8.24 -17.11 -1.21
C ILE A 98 -7.17 -17.06 -2.31
N LYS A 99 -6.36 -18.12 -2.48
CA LYS A 99 -5.41 -18.27 -3.58
C LYS A 99 -6.10 -18.15 -4.94
N LEU A 100 -7.18 -18.90 -5.16
CA LEU A 100 -7.92 -18.87 -6.43
C LEU A 100 -8.51 -17.49 -6.72
N LYS A 101 -9.11 -16.84 -5.72
CA LYS A 101 -9.61 -15.46 -5.89
C LYS A 101 -8.49 -14.48 -6.23
N THR A 102 -7.35 -14.57 -5.55
CA THR A 102 -6.20 -13.70 -5.78
C THR A 102 -5.60 -13.93 -7.16
N ALA A 103 -5.39 -15.18 -7.55
CA ALA A 103 -4.89 -15.54 -8.87
C ALA A 103 -5.82 -15.09 -9.99
N ALA A 104 -7.14 -15.20 -9.81
CA ALA A 104 -8.13 -14.69 -10.75
C ALA A 104 -8.06 -13.15 -10.86
N LEU A 105 -7.89 -12.45 -9.74
CA LEU A 105 -7.77 -10.99 -9.73
C LEU A 105 -6.50 -10.53 -10.45
N VAL A 106 -5.35 -11.16 -10.18
CA VAL A 106 -4.07 -10.90 -10.89
C VAL A 106 -4.20 -11.18 -12.38
N GLY A 107 -4.75 -12.34 -12.75
CA GLY A 107 -4.94 -12.70 -14.15
C GLY A 107 -5.86 -11.73 -14.89
N THR A 108 -6.91 -11.23 -14.22
CA THR A 108 -7.87 -10.30 -14.84
C THR A 108 -7.31 -8.88 -14.93
N LEU A 109 -6.73 -8.35 -13.85
CA LEU A 109 -6.29 -6.96 -13.76
C LEU A 109 -4.87 -6.75 -14.28
N ASP A 110 -3.90 -7.48 -13.76
CA ASP A 110 -2.47 -7.27 -14.05
C ASP A 110 -2.01 -7.92 -15.36
N VAL A 111 -2.69 -8.97 -15.82
CA VAL A 111 -2.37 -9.63 -17.09
C VAL A 111 -3.36 -9.22 -18.17
N GLY A 112 -4.65 -9.46 -17.95
CA GLY A 112 -5.71 -9.20 -18.93
C GLY A 112 -5.89 -7.71 -19.24
N PHE A 113 -6.37 -6.95 -18.26
CA PHE A 113 -6.65 -5.52 -18.44
C PHE A 113 -5.39 -4.73 -18.81
N LEU A 114 -4.29 -4.91 -18.06
CA LEU A 114 -3.02 -4.24 -18.37
C LEU A 114 -2.52 -4.62 -19.76
N GLY A 115 -2.52 -5.91 -20.12
CA GLY A 115 -2.05 -6.38 -21.42
C GLY A 115 -2.88 -5.80 -22.58
N VAL A 116 -4.20 -5.78 -22.44
CA VAL A 116 -5.10 -5.15 -23.43
C VAL A 116 -4.85 -3.64 -23.51
N ALA A 117 -4.75 -2.94 -22.39
CA ALA A 117 -4.47 -1.51 -22.38
C ALA A 117 -3.14 -1.18 -23.06
N MET A 118 -2.08 -1.94 -22.76
CA MET A 118 -0.78 -1.79 -23.40
C MET A 118 -0.83 -2.09 -24.89
N ALA A 119 -1.51 -3.17 -25.31
CA ALA A 119 -1.65 -3.51 -26.72
C ALA A 119 -2.44 -2.43 -27.49
N VAL A 120 -3.62 -2.04 -27.00
CA VAL A 120 -4.44 -0.99 -27.63
C VAL A 120 -3.64 0.31 -27.76
N THR A 121 -3.03 0.76 -26.68
CA THR A 121 -2.26 2.02 -26.71
C THR A 121 -0.99 1.94 -27.56
N PHE A 122 -0.36 0.77 -27.70
CA PHE A 122 0.82 0.60 -28.54
C PHE A 122 0.49 0.52 -30.03
N TRP A 123 -0.55 -0.23 -30.40
CA TRP A 123 -0.88 -0.52 -31.80
C TRP A 123 -1.80 0.53 -32.44
N ILE A 124 -2.68 1.15 -31.65
CA ILE A 124 -3.72 2.05 -32.17
C ILE A 124 -3.34 3.52 -31.94
N MET A 125 -2.66 3.83 -30.83
CA MET A 125 -2.38 5.21 -30.42
C MET A 125 -0.95 5.63 -30.71
N HIS A 126 -0.77 6.89 -31.11
CA HIS A 126 0.53 7.45 -31.47
C HIS A 126 0.76 8.78 -30.74
N GLY A 127 2.03 9.07 -30.43
CA GLY A 127 2.45 10.33 -29.82
C GLY A 127 1.73 10.65 -28.50
N ASP A 128 1.30 11.91 -28.36
CA ASP A 128 0.72 12.44 -27.11
C ASP A 128 -0.58 11.74 -26.69
N ALA A 129 -1.41 11.32 -27.64
CA ALA A 129 -2.67 10.62 -27.33
C ALA A 129 -2.42 9.33 -26.52
N ARG A 130 -1.34 8.60 -26.83
CA ARG A 130 -0.93 7.40 -26.08
C ARG A 130 -0.53 7.75 -24.65
N ILE A 131 0.22 8.84 -24.47
CA ILE A 131 0.67 9.32 -23.16
C ILE A 131 -0.53 9.75 -22.33
N ASP A 132 -1.48 10.49 -22.92
CA ASP A 132 -2.66 11.01 -22.24
C ASP A 132 -3.58 9.90 -21.73
N VAL A 133 -3.87 8.88 -22.56
CA VAL A 133 -4.74 7.77 -22.13
C VAL A 133 -4.09 6.95 -21.02
N VAL A 134 -2.80 6.62 -21.15
CA VAL A 134 -2.10 5.86 -20.11
C VAL A 134 -1.99 6.69 -18.83
N GLY A 135 -1.68 7.99 -18.95
CA GLY A 135 -1.61 8.92 -17.84
C GLY A 135 -2.96 9.05 -17.12
N PHE A 136 -4.06 9.14 -17.87
CA PHE A 136 -5.41 9.17 -17.31
C PHE A 136 -5.76 7.89 -16.55
N LEU A 137 -5.48 6.72 -17.12
CA LEU A 137 -5.71 5.44 -16.46
C LEU A 137 -4.89 5.30 -15.18
N ALA A 138 -3.59 5.62 -15.23
CA ALA A 138 -2.68 5.57 -14.09
C ALA A 138 -3.12 6.55 -12.97
N SER A 139 -3.48 7.78 -13.35
CA SER A 139 -3.94 8.81 -12.41
C SER A 139 -5.27 8.44 -11.75
N GLY A 140 -6.23 7.98 -12.55
CA GLY A 140 -7.54 7.57 -12.07
C GLY A 140 -7.46 6.40 -11.09
N LEU A 141 -6.65 5.38 -11.42
CA LEU A 141 -6.41 4.27 -10.51
C LEU A 141 -5.74 4.73 -9.20
N ASN A 142 -4.76 5.63 -9.29
CA ASN A 142 -4.09 6.16 -8.10
C ASN A 142 -5.06 6.91 -7.17
N ILE A 143 -5.97 7.71 -7.73
CA ILE A 143 -7.02 8.41 -6.97
C ILE A 143 -7.98 7.42 -6.31
N ILE A 144 -8.41 6.38 -7.03
CA ILE A 144 -9.28 5.33 -6.49
C ILE A 144 -8.60 4.65 -5.28
N MET A 145 -7.29 4.39 -5.37
CA MET A 145 -6.52 3.77 -4.29
C MET A 145 -6.46 4.64 -3.01
N TYR A 146 -6.61 5.97 -3.12
CA TYR A 146 -6.73 6.83 -1.95
C TYR A 146 -8.00 6.59 -1.12
N GLY A 147 -8.94 5.77 -1.61
CA GLY A 147 -10.05 5.27 -0.80
C GLY A 147 -9.58 4.55 0.48
N SER A 148 -8.43 3.86 0.44
CA SER A 148 -7.86 3.16 1.61
C SER A 148 -7.43 4.14 2.73
N PRO A 149 -6.54 5.12 2.49
CA PRO A 149 -6.18 6.10 3.52
C PRO A 149 -7.37 6.95 3.99
N LEU A 150 -8.34 7.24 3.12
CA LEU A 150 -9.57 7.94 3.51
C LEU A 150 -10.43 7.10 4.47
N SER A 151 -10.55 5.80 4.21
CA SER A 151 -11.20 4.85 5.11
C SER A 151 -10.51 4.81 6.48
N ALA A 152 -9.17 4.77 6.51
CA ALA A 152 -8.41 4.82 7.75
C ALA A 152 -8.66 6.12 8.53
N MET A 153 -8.71 7.28 7.85
CA MET A 153 -9.05 8.56 8.48
C MET A 153 -10.46 8.53 9.09
N LYS A 154 -11.43 7.97 8.37
CA LYS A 154 -12.80 7.78 8.88
C LYS A 154 -12.81 6.93 10.14
N THR A 155 -12.07 5.83 10.16
CA THR A 155 -11.92 4.97 11.34
C THR A 155 -11.37 5.76 12.51
N VAL A 156 -10.30 6.53 12.35
CA VAL A 156 -9.72 7.36 13.43
C VAL A 156 -10.73 8.35 14.01
N VAL A 157 -11.52 8.99 13.15
CA VAL A 157 -12.54 9.96 13.60
C VAL A 157 -13.68 9.28 14.37
N THR A 158 -14.09 8.08 13.96
CA THR A 158 -15.17 7.31 14.58
C THR A 158 -14.71 6.65 15.88
N THR A 159 -13.56 5.97 15.89
CA THR A 159 -13.04 5.24 17.06
C THR A 159 -12.32 6.14 18.04
N LYS A 160 -12.01 7.38 17.65
CA LYS A 160 -11.19 8.31 18.45
C LYS A 160 -9.80 7.78 18.78
N SER A 161 -9.33 6.78 18.04
CA SER A 161 -8.05 6.10 18.22
C SER A 161 -7.19 6.18 16.97
N VAL A 162 -5.88 6.34 17.15
CA VAL A 162 -4.88 6.38 16.07
C VAL A 162 -4.22 5.03 15.78
N GLU A 163 -4.76 3.94 16.33
CA GLU A 163 -4.18 2.59 16.21
C GLU A 163 -4.01 2.13 14.75
N TYR A 164 -5.01 2.38 13.91
CA TYR A 164 -4.99 2.02 12.48
C TYR A 164 -4.22 3.02 11.61
N MET A 165 -3.66 4.08 12.20
CA MET A 165 -2.93 5.15 11.50
C MET A 165 -1.63 5.50 12.24
N PRO A 166 -0.58 4.69 12.11
CA PRO A 166 0.70 4.97 12.76
C PRO A 166 1.38 6.19 12.12
N PHE A 167 1.94 7.05 12.98
CA PHE A 167 2.55 8.33 12.60
C PHE A 167 3.52 8.23 11.41
N PHE A 168 4.45 7.27 11.45
CA PHE A 168 5.48 7.15 10.43
C PHE A 168 4.89 6.82 9.05
N LEU A 169 3.83 6.02 8.97
CA LEU A 169 3.17 5.74 7.69
C LEU A 169 2.55 7.00 7.10
N SER A 170 1.83 7.78 7.91
CA SER A 170 1.25 9.06 7.49
C SER A 170 2.31 10.09 7.10
N PHE A 171 3.42 10.15 7.85
CA PHE A 171 4.53 11.07 7.58
C PHE A 171 5.24 10.73 6.26
N PHE A 172 5.56 9.45 6.01
CA PHE A 172 6.15 9.03 4.75
C PHE A 172 5.19 9.18 3.58
N PHE A 173 3.88 8.95 3.78
CA PHE A 173 2.86 9.19 2.78
C PHE A 173 2.77 10.69 2.39
N PHE A 174 2.79 11.58 3.38
CA PHE A 174 2.86 13.03 3.17
C PHE A 174 4.11 13.44 2.38
N LEU A 175 5.31 12.99 2.81
CA LEU A 175 6.55 13.31 2.11
C LEU A 175 6.55 12.78 0.68
N ASN A 176 6.07 11.55 0.47
CA ASN A 176 5.94 10.95 -0.84
C ASN A 176 5.06 11.81 -1.74
N GLY A 177 3.84 12.13 -1.32
CA GLY A 177 2.94 13.01 -2.08
C GLY A 177 3.58 14.37 -2.40
N GLY A 178 4.26 14.98 -1.42
CA GLY A 178 4.91 16.28 -1.59
C GLY A 178 6.06 16.26 -2.60
N VAL A 179 6.96 15.27 -2.50
CA VAL A 179 8.08 15.10 -3.43
C VAL A 179 7.59 14.87 -4.85
N TRP A 180 6.58 14.02 -5.04
CA TRP A 180 6.02 13.76 -6.37
C TRP A 180 5.23 14.93 -6.93
N THR A 181 4.51 15.67 -6.10
CA THR A 181 3.81 16.89 -6.51
C THR A 181 4.81 17.95 -6.96
N LEU A 182 5.90 18.13 -6.21
CA LEU A 182 6.98 19.04 -6.58
C LEU A 182 7.63 18.60 -7.90
N TYR A 183 8.00 17.32 -8.01
CA TYR A 183 8.56 16.76 -9.24
C TYR A 183 7.63 16.99 -10.44
N ALA A 184 6.34 16.66 -10.31
CA ALA A 184 5.33 16.87 -11.33
C ALA A 184 5.19 18.34 -11.74
N THR A 185 5.29 19.27 -10.78
CA THR A 185 5.29 20.71 -11.05
C THR A 185 6.51 21.14 -11.87
N LEU A 186 7.70 20.59 -11.54
CA LEU A 186 8.95 20.87 -12.27
C LEU A 186 8.91 20.36 -13.70
N VAL A 187 8.38 19.14 -13.92
CA VAL A 187 8.26 18.55 -15.26
C VAL A 187 6.95 18.93 -15.98
N ARG A 188 6.14 19.81 -15.38
CA ARG A 188 4.82 20.27 -15.88
C ARG A 188 3.90 19.11 -16.30
N ASP A 189 3.83 18.09 -15.46
CA ASP A 189 3.03 16.89 -15.68
C ASP A 189 1.77 16.89 -14.82
N LEU A 190 0.62 17.20 -15.42
CA LEU A 190 -0.66 17.22 -14.69
C LEU A 190 -1.14 15.83 -14.30
N PHE A 191 -0.90 14.80 -15.11
CA PHE A 191 -1.30 13.43 -14.78
C PHE A 191 -0.56 12.95 -13.54
N LEU A 192 0.73 13.29 -13.41
CA LEU A 192 1.48 12.98 -12.19
C LEU A 192 1.10 13.91 -11.02
N GLY A 193 0.87 15.20 -11.31
CA GLY A 193 0.67 16.22 -10.29
C GLY A 193 -0.67 16.13 -9.56
N VAL A 194 -1.76 15.90 -10.28
CA VAL A 194 -3.12 15.84 -9.70
C VAL A 194 -3.25 14.74 -8.63
N PRO A 195 -2.99 13.44 -8.92
CA PRO A 195 -3.10 12.39 -7.92
C PRO A 195 -2.12 12.64 -6.76
N ASN A 196 -0.84 12.92 -7.03
CA ASN A 196 0.12 13.13 -5.94
C ASN A 196 -0.19 14.36 -5.08
N GLY A 197 -0.80 15.41 -5.66
CA GLY A 197 -1.28 16.58 -4.93
C GLY A 197 -2.44 16.22 -4.00
N ILE A 198 -3.40 15.40 -4.47
CA ILE A 198 -4.45 14.85 -3.61
C ILE A 198 -3.83 14.01 -2.49
N GLY A 199 -2.90 13.12 -2.81
CA GLY A 199 -2.18 12.30 -1.84
C GLY A 199 -1.43 13.14 -0.79
N PHE A 200 -0.80 14.23 -1.20
CA PHE A 200 -0.14 15.19 -0.31
C PHE A 200 -1.14 15.83 0.66
N LEU A 201 -2.27 16.34 0.16
CA LEU A 201 -3.32 16.92 0.99
C LEU A 201 -3.91 15.90 1.98
N LEU A 202 -4.12 14.67 1.53
CA LEU A 202 -4.55 13.58 2.40
C LEU A 202 -3.49 13.27 3.47
N GLY A 203 -2.21 13.24 3.11
CA GLY A 203 -1.10 13.07 4.06
C GLY A 203 -1.05 14.18 5.12
N VAL A 204 -1.26 15.44 4.73
CA VAL A 204 -1.42 16.56 5.67
C VAL A 204 -2.59 16.30 6.61
N ALA A 205 -3.75 15.92 6.07
CA ALA A 205 -4.94 15.66 6.87
C ALA A 205 -4.73 14.47 7.84
N GLN A 206 -4.02 13.42 7.43
CA GLN A 206 -3.65 12.31 8.31
C GLN A 206 -2.75 12.76 9.47
N LEU A 207 -1.74 13.59 9.20
CA LEU A 207 -0.86 14.13 10.25
C LEU A 207 -1.60 15.03 11.24
N VAL A 208 -2.54 15.85 10.75
CA VAL A 208 -3.40 16.68 11.59
C VAL A 208 -4.32 15.82 12.47
N LEU A 209 -4.99 14.83 11.89
CA LEU A 209 -5.84 13.89 12.64
C LEU A 209 -5.04 13.15 13.71
N TYR A 210 -3.84 12.68 13.36
CA TYR A 210 -2.96 12.02 14.32
C TYR A 210 -2.63 12.94 15.50
N ALA A 211 -2.27 14.20 15.24
CA ALA A 211 -1.95 15.17 16.28
C ALA A 211 -3.14 15.46 17.23
N ILE A 212 -4.36 15.51 16.69
CA ILE A 212 -5.58 15.75 17.46
C ILE A 212 -5.93 14.52 18.32
N TYR A 213 -6.00 13.33 17.72
CA TYR A 213 -6.54 12.13 18.38
C TYR A 213 -5.52 11.33 19.19
N ARG A 214 -4.20 11.55 19.02
CA ARG A 214 -3.17 10.85 19.81
C ARG A 214 -3.36 11.06 21.32
N LYS A 215 -3.74 12.27 21.75
CA LYS A 215 -3.93 12.57 23.18
C LYS A 215 -5.17 11.87 23.74
N THR A 216 -6.26 11.86 22.97
CA THR A 216 -7.50 11.18 23.33
C THR A 216 -7.32 9.66 23.40
N ASP A 217 -6.59 9.07 22.45
CA ASP A 217 -6.26 7.63 22.46
C ASP A 217 -5.48 7.23 23.71
N GLN A 218 -4.49 8.04 24.12
CA GLN A 218 -3.72 7.80 25.34
C GLN A 218 -4.56 7.95 26.61
N GLN A 219 -5.52 8.87 26.63
CA GLN A 219 -6.43 9.00 27.76
C GLN A 219 -7.39 7.81 27.86
N ASN A 220 -7.97 7.38 26.74
CA ASN A 220 -8.87 6.23 26.70
C ASN A 220 -8.15 4.94 27.12
N LYS A 221 -6.92 4.68 26.67
CA LYS A 221 -6.15 3.49 27.07
C LYS A 221 -5.79 3.46 28.56
N ASN A 222 -5.74 4.62 29.20
CA ASN A 222 -5.42 4.74 30.62
C ASN A 222 -6.68 4.79 31.50
N ASP A 223 -7.89 4.69 30.94
CA ASP A 223 -9.11 4.64 31.72
C ASP A 223 -9.20 3.31 32.50
N PRO A 224 -9.52 3.33 33.81
CA PRO A 224 -9.59 2.12 34.62
C PRO A 224 -10.54 1.06 34.06
N THR A 225 -11.63 1.48 33.39
CA THR A 225 -12.63 0.57 32.82
C THR A 225 -12.03 -0.27 31.69
N THR A 226 -11.31 0.37 30.75
CA THR A 226 -10.62 -0.32 29.65
C THR A 226 -9.51 -1.23 30.14
N LEU A 227 -8.74 -0.82 31.16
CA LEU A 227 -7.67 -1.65 31.73
C LEU A 227 -8.24 -2.92 32.38
N LEU A 228 -9.42 -2.83 32.99
CA LEU A 228 -10.12 -3.98 33.52
C LEU A 228 -10.59 -4.88 32.37
N GLU A 229 -11.28 -4.35 31.35
CA GLU A 229 -11.75 -5.13 30.19
C GLU A 229 -10.61 -5.91 29.50
N ASP A 230 -9.48 -5.25 29.22
CA ASP A 230 -8.27 -5.88 28.66
C ASP A 230 -7.72 -6.99 29.58
N GLY A 231 -7.80 -6.78 30.90
CA GLY A 231 -7.43 -7.78 31.90
C GLY A 231 -8.32 -9.02 31.87
N TRP A 232 -9.64 -8.84 31.85
CA TRP A 232 -10.62 -9.94 31.78
C TRP A 232 -10.54 -10.70 30.44
N GLU A 233 -10.25 -10.02 29.34
CA GLU A 233 -10.09 -10.65 28.03
C GLU A 233 -8.80 -11.47 27.94
N ASN A 234 -7.67 -10.92 28.40
CA ASN A 234 -6.43 -11.69 28.50
C ASN A 234 -6.58 -12.91 29.42
N GLN A 235 -7.29 -12.78 30.56
CA GLN A 235 -7.60 -13.90 31.45
C GLN A 235 -8.43 -14.98 30.72
N ARG A 236 -9.48 -14.59 29.99
CA ARG A 236 -10.30 -15.53 29.20
C ARG A 236 -9.55 -16.21 28.06
N LEU A 237 -8.57 -15.55 27.45
CA LEU A 237 -7.71 -16.14 26.44
C LEU A 237 -6.73 -17.16 27.05
N ILE A 238 -6.24 -16.92 28.27
CA ILE A 238 -5.42 -17.87 29.04
C ILE A 238 -6.27 -19.07 29.49
N ASP A 239 -7.52 -18.83 29.89
CA ASP A 239 -8.44 -19.86 30.38
C ASP A 239 -9.18 -20.62 29.24
N SER A 240 -9.06 -20.17 27.98
CA SER A 240 -9.64 -20.87 26.82
C SER A 240 -8.84 -22.14 26.48
N PRO A 241 -9.51 -23.28 26.25
CA PRO A 241 -9.06 -24.53 26.84
C PRO A 241 -8.01 -25.29 26.01
N SER A 242 -6.82 -25.46 26.61
CA SER A 242 -6.09 -26.75 26.58
C SER A 242 -6.87 -27.88 27.28
N ASN A 243 -8.02 -27.58 27.90
CA ASN A 243 -8.87 -28.54 28.61
C ASN A 243 -9.70 -29.48 27.71
N ASN A 244 -9.69 -29.32 26.38
CA ASN A 244 -10.42 -30.23 25.48
C ASN A 244 -9.62 -31.50 25.07
N ILE A 245 -8.34 -31.58 25.43
CA ILE A 245 -7.54 -32.81 25.23
C ILE A 245 -7.66 -33.76 26.42
N ASP A 246 -7.97 -33.24 27.62
CA ASP A 246 -8.02 -34.02 28.84
C ASP A 246 -9.42 -34.60 29.15
N SER A 247 -10.49 -33.98 28.64
CA SER A 247 -11.86 -34.51 28.76
C SER A 247 -12.10 -35.73 27.85
N HIS A 248 -11.61 -35.70 26.61
CA HIS A 248 -11.68 -36.86 25.71
C HIS A 248 -10.75 -38.01 26.11
N ARG A 249 -9.67 -37.75 26.85
CA ARG A 249 -8.79 -38.79 27.38
C ARG A 249 -9.37 -39.49 28.62
N ARG A 250 -10.25 -38.82 29.38
CA ARG A 250 -10.96 -39.44 30.50
C ARG A 250 -12.15 -40.29 30.04
N GLU A 251 -12.87 -39.88 29.01
CA GLU A 251 -13.97 -40.70 28.46
C GLU A 251 -13.48 -41.96 27.69
N GLN A 252 -12.24 -41.98 27.19
CA GLN A 252 -11.67 -43.17 26.55
C GLN A 252 -11.00 -44.17 27.51
N ASN A 253 -10.85 -43.83 28.79
CA ASN A 253 -10.28 -44.73 29.81
C ASN A 253 -11.35 -45.39 30.70
N ASP A 254 -12.62 -44.98 30.56
CA ASP A 254 -13.75 -45.50 31.35
C ASP A 254 -14.70 -46.43 30.53
N ASN A 255 -14.29 -46.89 29.34
CA ASN A 255 -14.97 -47.93 28.54
C ASN A 255 -14.01 -49.07 28.19
#